data_AF-A0A5R9EF90-F1
#
_entry.id   AF-A0A5R9EF90-F1
#
_cell.length_a   1.000
_cell.length_b   1.000
_cell.length_c   1.000
_cell.angle_alpha   90.00
_cell.angle_beta   90.00
_cell.angle_gamma   90.00
#
_symmetry.space_group_name_H-M   'P 1'
#
loop_
_entity.id
_entity.type
_entity.pdbx_description
1 polymer ?
#
loop_
_entity_poly.entity_id
_entity_poly.type
_entity_poly.pdbx_seq_one_letter_code
_entity_poly.pdbx_strand_id
1 'polypeptide(L)'
;MAYIFTFGCFLLLGVVSLLAAGVGYRGRVCDRADGYEVPAVVKSDPALRRRADGLVAFWCTGAAALSFAALVPIGSVILSGGGKSVSTWGLVAFAFYGLVVVSVGAYPFERIKRLGGSAGR
;
A
#
# COMPACT_ATOMS: atom_id res chain seq x y z
N MET A 1 -8.61 19.37 14.02
CA MET A 1 -7.59 18.41 14.48
C MET A 1 -7.71 17.04 13.82
N ALA A 2 -8.85 16.34 13.91
CA ALA A 2 -9.00 15.00 13.31
C ALA A 2 -8.65 14.92 11.80
N TYR A 3 -9.00 15.93 11.01
CA TYR A 3 -8.75 15.95 9.56
C TYR A 3 -7.26 16.05 9.19
N ILE A 4 -6.47 16.78 9.99
CA ILE A 4 -5.02 16.90 9.80
C ILE A 4 -4.37 15.54 10.09
N PHE A 5 -4.87 14.83 11.11
CA PHE A 5 -4.43 13.48 11.44
C PHE A 5 -4.76 12.49 10.31
N THR A 6 -6.00 12.45 9.80
CA THR A 6 -6.35 11.57 8.68
C THR A 6 -5.58 11.92 7.41
N PHE A 7 -5.40 13.21 7.11
CA PHE A 7 -4.56 13.66 5.99
C PHE A 7 -3.12 13.14 6.14
N GLY A 8 -2.53 13.29 7.32
CA GLY A 8 -1.19 12.75 7.62
C GLY A 8 -1.10 11.24 7.45
N CYS A 9 -2.10 10.49 7.92
CA CYS A 9 -2.15 9.03 7.76
C CYS A 9 -2.22 8.61 6.29
N PHE A 10 -3.10 9.21 5.48
CA PHE A 10 -3.20 8.89 4.05
C PHE A 10 -1.94 9.31 3.28
N LEU A 11 -1.32 10.42 3.65
CA LEU A 11 -0.06 10.86 3.05
C LEU A 11 1.07 9.87 3.37
N LEU A 12 1.21 9.46 4.64
CA LEU A 12 2.18 8.44 5.04
C LEU A 12 1.92 7.10 4.34
N LEU A 13 0.67 6.63 4.29
CA LEU A 13 0.30 5.40 3.58
C LEU A 13 0.64 5.48 2.08
N GLY A 14 0.38 6.62 1.45
CA GLY A 14 0.71 6.87 0.06
C GLY A 14 2.22 6.83 -0.19
N VAL A 15 3.01 7.52 0.65
CA VAL A 15 4.47 7.55 0.55
C VAL A 15 5.06 6.15 0.78
N VAL A 16 4.65 5.45 1.82
CA VAL A 16 5.12 4.08 2.11
C VAL A 16 4.76 3.13 0.97
N SER A 17 3.54 3.23 0.43
CA SER A 17 3.11 2.42 -0.71
C SER A 17 3.92 2.74 -1.97
N LEU A 18 4.24 4.02 -2.21
CA LEU A 18 5.05 4.43 -3.36
C LEU A 18 6.49 3.94 -3.23
N LEU A 19 7.07 3.99 -2.04
CA LEU A 19 8.40 3.43 -1.76
C LEU A 19 8.41 1.91 -1.97
N ALA A 20 7.39 1.21 -1.48
CA ALA A 20 7.23 -0.24 -1.69
C ALA A 20 7.08 -0.58 -3.19
N ALA A 21 6.30 0.20 -3.94
CA ALA A 21 6.19 0.07 -5.39
C ALA A 21 7.54 0.29 -6.08
N GLY A 22 8.32 1.29 -5.64
CA GLY A 22 9.66 1.56 -6.13
C GLY A 22 10.64 0.41 -5.88
N VAL A 23 10.55 -0.25 -4.71
CA VAL A 23 11.31 -1.47 -4.41
C VAL A 23 10.87 -2.63 -5.33
N GLY A 24 9.57 -2.75 -5.58
CA GLY A 24 8.95 -3.63 -6.60
C GLY A 24 9.55 -3.44 -7.99
N TYR A 25 9.49 -2.22 -8.52
CA TYR A 25 10.03 -1.88 -9.84
C TYR A 25 11.53 -2.08 -9.96
N ARG A 26 12.29 -1.91 -8.86
CA ARG A 26 13.74 -2.15 -8.81
C ARG A 26 14.12 -3.63 -8.72
N GLY A 27 13.16 -4.55 -8.60
CA GLY A 27 13.43 -5.99 -8.50
C GLY A 27 14.11 -6.40 -7.17
N ARG A 28 13.97 -5.57 -6.14
CA ARG A 28 14.62 -5.73 -4.83
C ARG A 28 13.69 -6.24 -3.75
N VAL A 29 12.45 -6.64 -4.09
CA VAL A 29 11.48 -7.18 -3.11
C VAL A 29 12.04 -8.41 -2.38
N CYS A 30 12.88 -9.19 -3.06
CA CYS A 30 13.49 -10.40 -2.52
C CYS A 30 14.89 -10.19 -1.91
N ASP A 31 15.39 -8.95 -1.86
CA ASP A 31 16.69 -8.66 -1.26
C ASP A 31 16.59 -8.66 0.27
N ARG A 32 17.52 -9.37 0.92
CA ARG A 32 17.46 -9.76 2.34
C ARG A 32 17.52 -8.58 3.32
N ALA A 33 17.83 -7.39 2.83
CA ALA A 33 18.03 -6.20 3.65
C ALA A 33 16.73 -5.45 3.98
N ASP A 34 15.65 -5.63 3.21
CA ASP A 34 14.45 -4.79 3.29
C ASP A 34 13.30 -5.38 4.15
N GLY A 35 13.60 -6.38 4.99
CA GLY A 35 12.76 -6.73 6.15
C GLY A 35 11.59 -7.70 5.93
N TYR A 36 11.31 -8.18 4.71
CA TYR A 36 10.26 -9.19 4.46
C TYR A 36 10.83 -10.60 4.28
N GLU A 37 10.33 -11.59 5.03
CA GLU A 37 10.66 -13.01 4.84
C GLU A 37 10.01 -13.53 3.55
N VAL A 38 10.80 -13.59 2.48
CA VAL A 38 10.41 -14.24 1.21
C VAL A 38 10.87 -15.70 1.23
N PRO A 39 10.00 -16.67 0.87
CA PRO A 39 10.36 -18.09 0.82
C PRO A 39 11.58 -18.36 -0.09
N ALA A 40 12.48 -19.23 0.35
CA ALA A 40 13.73 -19.53 -0.34
C ALA A 40 13.53 -19.99 -1.80
N VAL A 41 12.43 -20.69 -2.08
CA VAL A 41 12.07 -21.19 -3.43
C VAL A 41 11.76 -20.05 -4.41
N VAL A 42 11.10 -19.00 -3.93
CA VAL A 42 10.82 -17.78 -4.73
C VAL A 42 12.09 -16.96 -4.93
N LYS A 43 13.04 -17.07 -4.01
CA LYS A 43 14.34 -16.38 -4.09
C LYS A 43 15.32 -17.05 -5.05
N SER A 44 15.27 -18.38 -5.17
CA SER A 44 16.14 -19.16 -6.07
C SER A 44 15.69 -19.15 -7.52
N ASP A 45 14.39 -19.00 -7.79
CA ASP A 45 13.85 -19.00 -9.16
C ASP A 45 13.70 -17.57 -9.72
N PRO A 46 14.46 -17.19 -10.76
CA PRO A 46 14.38 -15.86 -11.37
C PRO A 46 13.02 -15.55 -12.00
N ALA A 47 12.25 -16.56 -12.42
CA ALA A 47 10.91 -16.37 -12.98
C ALA A 47 9.87 -16.06 -11.89
N LEU A 48 9.95 -16.74 -10.74
CA LEU A 48 9.09 -16.46 -9.58
C LEU A 48 9.42 -15.10 -8.95
N ARG A 49 10.70 -14.72 -8.92
CA ARG A 49 11.16 -13.42 -8.44
C ARG A 49 10.59 -12.26 -9.27
N ARG A 50 10.68 -12.32 -10.60
CA ARG A 50 10.09 -11.30 -11.50
C ARG A 50 8.57 -11.18 -11.34
N ARG A 51 7.86 -12.29 -11.10
CA ARG A 51 6.41 -12.26 -10.84
C ARG A 51 6.07 -11.60 -9.51
N ALA A 52 6.85 -11.88 -8.46
CA ALA A 52 6.71 -11.25 -7.15
C ALA A 52 6.96 -9.72 -7.24
N ASP A 53 8.02 -9.32 -7.92
CA ASP A 53 8.38 -7.92 -8.15
C ASP A 53 7.26 -7.15 -8.88
N GLY A 54 6.71 -7.74 -9.96
CA GLY A 54 5.60 -7.15 -10.72
C GLY A 54 4.28 -7.06 -9.94
N LEU A 55 3.99 -8.04 -9.08
CA LEU A 55 2.82 -8.01 -8.19
C LEU A 55 2.94 -6.86 -7.18
N VAL A 56 4.08 -6.74 -6.50
CA VAL A 56 4.28 -5.64 -5.53
C VAL A 56 4.24 -4.28 -6.24
N ALA A 57 4.89 -4.14 -7.40
CA ALA A 57 4.87 -2.91 -8.17
C ALA A 57 3.44 -2.49 -8.54
N PHE A 58 2.61 -3.40 -9.07
CA PHE A 58 1.25 -3.08 -9.48
C PHE A 58 0.33 -2.73 -8.30
N TRP A 59 0.31 -3.59 -7.27
CA TRP A 59 -0.60 -3.43 -6.13
C TRP A 59 -0.21 -2.26 -5.22
N CYS A 60 1.09 -2.03 -4.98
CA CYS A 60 1.53 -0.88 -4.21
C CYS A 60 1.37 0.45 -4.98
N THR A 61 1.47 0.45 -6.32
CA THR A 61 1.13 1.64 -7.13
C THR A 61 -0.36 1.96 -7.03
N GLY A 62 -1.22 0.93 -7.08
CA GLY A 62 -2.66 1.09 -6.86
C GLY A 62 -2.98 1.64 -5.47
N ALA A 63 -2.35 1.11 -4.42
CA ALA A 63 -2.51 1.61 -3.05
C ALA A 63 -2.02 3.05 -2.88
N ALA A 64 -0.91 3.42 -3.53
CA ALA A 64 -0.42 4.80 -3.54
C ALA A 64 -1.43 5.74 -4.24
N ALA A 65 -1.91 5.36 -5.43
CA ALA A 65 -2.89 6.16 -6.18
C ALA A 65 -4.19 6.38 -5.38
N LEU A 66 -4.72 5.33 -4.73
CA LEU A 66 -5.89 5.43 -3.85
C LEU A 66 -5.61 6.34 -2.64
N SER A 67 -4.43 6.24 -2.03
CA SER A 67 -4.03 7.10 -0.92
C SER A 67 -4.00 8.57 -1.33
N PHE A 68 -3.44 8.89 -2.52
CA PHE A 68 -3.42 10.26 -3.04
C PHE A 68 -4.80 10.76 -3.45
N ALA A 69 -5.67 9.90 -3.99
CA ALA A 69 -7.04 10.25 -4.32
C ALA A 69 -7.83 10.71 -3.08
N ALA A 70 -7.63 10.05 -1.93
CA ALA A 70 -8.26 10.44 -0.67
C ALA A 70 -7.75 11.79 -0.13
N LEU A 71 -6.54 12.23 -0.48
CA LEU A 71 -5.99 13.50 -0.03
C LEU A 71 -6.67 14.72 -0.65
N VAL A 72 -7.25 14.60 -1.86
CA VAL A 72 -7.93 15.71 -2.56
C VAL A 72 -9.13 16.25 -1.77
N PRO A 73 -10.14 15.43 -1.40
CA PRO A 73 -11.28 15.92 -0.64
C PRO A 73 -10.88 16.36 0.78
N ILE A 74 -9.95 15.66 1.45
CA ILE A 74 -9.49 16.03 2.80
C ILE A 74 -8.75 17.36 2.76
N GLY A 75 -7.86 17.56 1.78
CA GLY A 75 -7.11 18.79 1.58
C GLY A 75 -8.02 19.99 1.31
N SER A 76 -9.07 19.81 0.50
CA SER A 76 -10.09 20.85 0.25
C SER A 76 -10.80 21.29 1.53
N VAL A 77 -11.13 20.37 2.44
CA VAL A 77 -11.75 20.68 3.74
C VAL A 77 -10.79 21.44 4.65
N ILE A 78 -9.50 21.09 4.64
CA ILE A 78 -8.46 21.78 5.42
C ILE A 78 -8.24 23.21 4.89
N LEU A 79 -8.14 23.39 3.57
CA LEU A 79 -7.97 24.69 2.89
C LEU A 79 -9.17 25.63 3.10
N SER A 80 -10.37 25.07 3.29
CA SER A 80 -11.59 25.83 3.61
C SER A 80 -11.64 26.33 5.07
N GLY A 81 -10.54 26.24 5.82
CA GLY A 81 -10.45 26.70 7.21
C GLY A 81 -11.30 25.90 8.20
N GLY A 82 -11.72 24.68 7.83
CA GLY A 82 -12.61 23.86 8.67
C GLY A 82 -14.08 24.29 8.66
N GLY A 83 -14.47 25.27 7.81
CA GLY A 83 -15.88 25.69 7.67
C GLY A 83 -16.81 24.62 7.09
N LYS A 84 -16.25 23.52 6.56
CA LYS A 84 -16.96 22.37 6.03
C LYS A 84 -16.86 21.23 7.05
N SER A 85 -17.86 21.11 7.92
CA SER A 85 -17.94 20.00 8.87
C SER A 85 -18.28 18.71 8.12
N VAL A 86 -17.40 17.73 8.19
CA VAL A 86 -17.67 16.40 7.66
C VAL A 86 -18.44 15.64 8.74
N SER A 87 -19.63 15.14 8.38
CA SER A 87 -20.44 14.29 9.26
C SER A 87 -19.64 13.11 9.80
N THR A 88 -20.00 12.60 10.99
CA THR A 88 -19.45 11.36 11.57
C THR A 88 -19.43 10.21 10.57
N TRP A 89 -20.43 10.13 9.69
CA TRP A 89 -20.50 9.16 8.61
C TRP A 89 -19.39 9.31 7.55
N GLY A 90 -18.96 10.54 7.27
CA GLY A 90 -17.81 10.78 6.39
C GLY A 90 -16.50 10.31 6.99
N LEU A 91 -16.31 10.45 8.31
CA LEU A 91 -15.15 9.89 9.02
C LEU A 91 -15.13 8.36 8.96
N VAL A 92 -16.29 7.71 9.14
CA VAL A 92 -16.43 6.25 9.01
C VAL A 92 -16.10 5.81 7.58
N ALA A 93 -16.58 6.53 6.57
CA ALA A 93 -16.25 6.25 5.17
C ALA A 93 -14.74 6.36 4.89
N PHE A 94 -14.06 7.37 5.43
CA PHE A 94 -12.61 7.49 5.31
C PHE A 94 -11.86 6.36 6.03
N ALA A 95 -12.30 5.95 7.21
CA ALA A 95 -11.70 4.82 7.93
C ALA A 95 -11.83 3.52 7.11
N PHE A 96 -13.01 3.27 6.56
CA PHE A 96 -13.25 2.09 5.71
C PHE A 96 -12.42 2.14 4.43
N TYR A 97 -12.30 3.33 3.81
CA TYR A 97 -11.45 3.54 2.65
C TYR A 97 -9.97 3.25 2.96
N GLY A 98 -9.47 3.73 4.11
CA GLY A 98 -8.11 3.42 4.57
C GLY A 98 -7.88 1.92 4.74
N LEU A 99 -8.85 1.19 5.29
CA LEU A 99 -8.79 -0.26 5.43
C LEU A 99 -8.69 -0.97 4.08
N VAL A 100 -9.46 -0.52 3.07
CA VAL A 100 -9.37 -1.03 1.71
C VAL A 100 -7.97 -0.79 1.11
N VAL A 101 -7.43 0.43 1.26
CA VAL A 101 -6.09 0.77 0.75
C VAL A 101 -5.01 -0.12 1.36
N VAL A 102 -5.04 -0.32 2.69
CA VAL A 102 -4.09 -1.20 3.38
C VAL A 102 -4.22 -2.64 2.90
N SER A 103 -5.45 -3.12 2.70
CA SER A 103 -5.71 -4.47 2.21
C SER A 103 -5.16 -4.69 0.79
N VAL A 104 -5.32 -3.70 -0.10
CA VAL A 104 -4.76 -3.70 -1.46
C VAL A 104 -3.24 -3.73 -1.42
N GLY A 105 -2.60 -2.96 -0.53
CA GLY A 105 -1.15 -2.96 -0.35
C GLY A 105 -0.59 -4.28 0.25
N ALA A 106 -1.36 -4.94 1.13
CA ALA A 106 -0.96 -6.20 1.78
C ALA A 106 -1.18 -7.45 0.89
N TYR A 107 -2.14 -7.40 -0.02
CA TYR A 107 -2.47 -8.51 -0.94
C TYR A 107 -1.29 -9.13 -1.71
N PRO A 108 -0.38 -8.37 -2.33
CA PRO A 108 0.75 -8.97 -3.07
C PRO A 108 1.67 -9.79 -2.15
N PHE A 109 1.87 -9.34 -0.90
CA PHE A 109 2.71 -10.01 0.08
C PHE A 109 2.12 -11.36 0.52
N GLU A 110 0.80 -11.42 0.75
CA GLU A 110 0.12 -12.69 1.02
C GLU A 110 0.18 -13.65 -0.18
N ARG A 111 0.09 -13.14 -1.41
CA ARG A 111 0.23 -13.96 -2.61
C ARG A 111 1.64 -14.53 -2.77
N ILE A 112 2.68 -13.75 -2.46
CA ILE A 112 4.07 -14.21 -2.49
C ILE A 112 4.30 -15.34 -1.48
N LYS A 113 3.75 -15.23 -0.26
CA LYS A 113 3.79 -16.31 0.73
C LYS A 113 3.16 -17.60 0.22
N ARG A 114 2.00 -17.52 -0.44
CA ARG A 114 1.30 -18.68 -1.02
C ARG A 114 2.05 -19.30 -2.19
N LEU A 115 2.73 -18.49 -3.02
CA LEU A 115 3.55 -18.97 -4.13
C LEU A 115 4.72 -19.84 -3.62
N GLY A 116 5.40 -19.42 -2.55
CA GLY A 116 6.48 -20.22 -1.95
C GLY A 116 6.00 -21.51 -1.27
N GLY A 117 4.81 -21.50 -0.66
CA GLY A 117 4.22 -22.71 -0.06
C GLY A 117 3.73 -23.74 -1.08
N SER A 118 3.41 -23.33 -2.30
CA SER A 118 2.94 -24.23 -3.36
C SER A 118 4.08 -24.84 -4.18
N ALA A 119 5.24 -24.17 -4.25
CA ALA A 119 6.43 -24.66 -4.94
C ALA A 119 7.32 -25.58 -4.08
N GLY A 120 7.01 -25.71 -2.77
CA GLY A 120 7.70 -26.60 -1.84
C GLY A 120 6.99 -27.93 -1.56
N ARG A 121 5.91 -28.25 -2.29
CA ARG A 121 5.27 -29.58 -2.30
C ARG A 121 5.59 -30.31 -3.58
#